data_AF-A0AAI9RN17-F1
#
_entry.id   AF-A0AAI9RN17-F1
#
_cell.length_a   1.000
_cell.length_b   1.000
_cell.length_c   1.000
_cell.angle_alpha   90.00
_cell.angle_beta   90.00
_cell.angle_gamma   90.00
#
_symmetry.space_group_name_H-M   'P 1'
#
loop_
_entity.id
_entity.type
_entity.pdbx_description
1 polymer ?
#
loop_
_entity_poly.entity_id
_entity_poly.type
_entity_poly.pdbx_seq_one_letter_code
_entity_poly.pdbx_strand_id
1 'polypeptide(L)'
;MRSFHFSGGRIVKTGIAIFLTATICLWFGWPPVFAVITAIVTIEPTVSDSIKKGLVRFPASAIGSAFAVLFISLFGNSPITYTLAAVATILVCYRLNLHAGLLVATLTSVAMVEVIHDDVLVSFFIRLGTTTIGLLVSTAVNMLVFPPNYRKDILQSIQSISERAGSMLEQTFQTILFNSDANRQEEKLIVKGLTIEVRKTEKLIHFQRDESSLYPWVREREAELQMAEKQLLFLHNLEFHLDALLYIPLHTLTWSTAEREIIMHAVTELANDLKHSVDYDHEKHQCQLKNMTDLFWDNSKNITASDALRPTEFPPEFTILYELITIYDLVDKFFDPESMKIEKNAEK
;
A
#
# COMPACT_ATOMS: atom_id res chain seq x y z
N MET A 1 -17.13 -21.91 9.27
CA MET A 1 -17.31 -21.50 7.86
C MET A 1 -16.36 -20.34 7.58
N ARG A 2 -15.32 -20.55 6.77
CA ARG A 2 -14.40 -19.49 6.36
C ARG A 2 -15.17 -18.51 5.48
N SER A 3 -15.35 -17.28 5.95
CA SER A 3 -15.92 -16.19 5.18
C SER A 3 -14.98 -15.88 4.01
N PHE A 4 -15.38 -16.25 2.80
CA PHE A 4 -14.75 -15.76 1.58
C PHE A 4 -15.13 -14.28 1.45
N HIS A 5 -14.27 -13.37 1.93
CA HIS A 5 -14.39 -11.95 1.62
C HIS A 5 -14.02 -11.78 0.14
N PHE A 6 -15.03 -11.88 -0.72
CA PHE A 6 -14.86 -11.88 -2.16
C PHE A 6 -14.44 -10.48 -2.61
N SER A 7 -13.19 -10.31 -3.03
CA SER A 7 -12.69 -9.17 -3.83
C SER A 7 -13.33 -9.12 -5.23
N GLY A 8 -14.62 -9.40 -5.32
CA GLY A 8 -15.37 -9.66 -6.55
C GLY A 8 -15.79 -8.42 -7.32
N GLY A 9 -15.70 -7.23 -6.72
CA GLY A 9 -16.05 -5.99 -7.40
C GLY A 9 -15.32 -5.86 -8.73
N ARG A 10 -14.01 -6.13 -8.75
CA ARG A 10 -13.22 -6.12 -9.99
C ARG A 10 -13.68 -7.19 -10.98
N ILE A 11 -13.91 -8.41 -10.53
CA ILE A 11 -14.35 -9.52 -11.41
C ILE A 11 -15.68 -9.19 -12.08
N VAL A 12 -16.65 -8.69 -11.30
CA VAL A 12 -17.98 -8.31 -11.79
C VAL A 12 -17.88 -7.15 -12.77
N LYS A 13 -17.16 -6.08 -12.43
CA LYS A 13 -16.93 -4.95 -13.34
C LYS A 13 -16.25 -5.38 -14.63
N THR A 14 -15.24 -6.24 -14.55
CA THR A 14 -14.58 -6.77 -15.74
C THR A 14 -15.53 -7.58 -16.60
N GLY A 15 -16.35 -8.46 -16.01
CA GLY A 15 -17.38 -9.19 -16.74
C GLY A 15 -18.37 -8.28 -17.45
N ILE A 16 -18.86 -7.24 -16.77
CA ILE A 16 -19.77 -6.24 -17.34
C ILE A 16 -19.10 -5.46 -18.49
N ALA A 17 -17.86 -5.02 -18.31
CA ALA A 17 -17.13 -4.29 -19.34
C ALA A 17 -16.86 -5.17 -20.57
N ILE A 18 -16.49 -6.45 -20.38
CA ILE A 18 -16.34 -7.41 -21.47
C ILE A 18 -17.65 -7.53 -22.27
N PHE A 19 -18.76 -7.77 -21.56
CA PHE A 19 -20.06 -7.94 -22.19
C PHE A 19 -20.47 -6.70 -22.98
N LEU A 20 -20.48 -5.53 -22.36
CA LEU A 20 -20.88 -4.27 -23.01
C LEU A 20 -19.98 -3.94 -24.19
N THR A 21 -18.66 -4.10 -24.05
CA THR A 21 -17.69 -3.83 -25.12
C THR A 21 -17.94 -4.73 -26.32
N ALA A 22 -18.11 -6.04 -26.08
CA ALA A 22 -18.40 -6.99 -27.15
C ALA A 22 -19.73 -6.69 -27.85
N THR A 23 -20.80 -6.41 -27.09
CA THR A 23 -22.11 -6.05 -27.65
C THR A 23 -22.02 -4.81 -28.53
N ILE A 24 -21.31 -3.77 -28.09
CA ILE A 24 -21.12 -2.55 -28.87
C ILE A 24 -20.35 -2.84 -30.17
N CYS A 25 -19.24 -3.59 -30.10
CA CYS A 25 -18.48 -3.95 -31.30
C CYS A 25 -19.29 -4.77 -32.30
N LEU A 26 -20.05 -5.77 -31.84
CA LEU A 26 -20.92 -6.58 -32.69
C LEU A 26 -22.01 -5.73 -33.37
N TRP A 27 -22.54 -4.72 -32.67
CA TRP A 27 -23.52 -3.80 -33.25
C TRP A 27 -22.95 -2.94 -34.37
N PHE A 28 -21.68 -2.52 -34.26
CA PHE A 28 -20.94 -1.82 -35.32
C PHE A 28 -20.38 -2.75 -36.41
N GLY A 29 -20.54 -4.08 -36.27
CA GLY A 29 -19.94 -5.06 -37.18
C GLY A 29 -18.41 -5.15 -37.07
N TRP A 30 -17.82 -4.70 -35.96
CA TRP A 30 -16.37 -4.71 -35.74
C TRP A 30 -15.92 -5.94 -34.93
N PRO A 31 -14.72 -6.48 -35.18
CA PRO A 31 -14.20 -7.61 -34.41
C PRO A 31 -14.07 -7.27 -32.90
N PRO A 32 -14.81 -7.96 -32.00
CA PRO A 32 -14.86 -7.57 -30.60
C PRO A 32 -13.61 -7.95 -29.80
N VAL A 33 -12.82 -8.93 -30.28
CA VAL A 33 -11.71 -9.54 -29.54
C VAL A 33 -10.74 -8.50 -28.98
N PHE A 34 -10.31 -7.56 -29.81
CA PHE A 34 -9.34 -6.56 -29.40
C PHE A 34 -9.92 -5.47 -28.49
N ALA A 35 -11.16 -5.05 -28.75
CA ALA A 35 -11.85 -4.13 -27.85
C ALA A 35 -12.01 -4.74 -26.46
N VAL A 36 -12.38 -6.02 -26.39
CA VAL A 36 -12.51 -6.77 -25.14
C VAL A 36 -11.16 -6.90 -24.43
N ILE A 37 -10.07 -7.24 -25.14
CA ILE A 37 -8.72 -7.26 -24.55
C ILE A 37 -8.39 -5.88 -23.97
N THR A 38 -8.63 -4.81 -24.72
CA THR A 38 -8.42 -3.43 -24.23
C THR A 38 -9.24 -3.13 -22.98
N ALA A 39 -10.51 -3.54 -22.94
CA ALA A 39 -11.37 -3.34 -21.78
C ALA A 39 -10.85 -4.09 -20.54
N ILE A 40 -10.42 -5.36 -20.71
CA ILE A 40 -9.88 -6.19 -19.63
C ILE A 40 -8.64 -5.55 -19.02
N VAL A 41 -7.69 -5.15 -19.86
CA VAL A 41 -6.42 -4.60 -19.33
C VAL A 41 -6.62 -3.21 -18.72
N THR A 42 -7.62 -2.45 -19.15
CA THR A 42 -7.86 -1.04 -18.76
C THR A 42 -8.62 -0.89 -17.45
N ILE A 43 -9.28 -1.95 -16.97
CA ILE A 43 -9.82 -1.96 -15.62
C ILE A 43 -8.68 -2.07 -14.60
N GLU A 44 -8.47 -0.97 -13.90
CA GLU A 44 -7.48 -0.80 -12.84
C GLU A 44 -8.18 -0.62 -11.47
N PRO A 45 -7.44 -0.73 -10.33
CA PRO A 45 -8.00 -0.52 -9.00
C PRO A 45 -8.63 0.87 -8.79
N THR A 46 -8.15 1.86 -9.53
CA THR A 46 -8.67 3.24 -9.52
C THR A 46 -9.15 3.62 -10.93
N VAL A 47 -10.18 4.46 -10.99
CA VAL A 47 -10.63 5.12 -12.22
C VAL A 47 -9.52 6.03 -12.73
N SER A 48 -8.80 6.71 -11.83
CA SER A 48 -7.61 7.53 -12.14
C SER A 48 -6.58 6.75 -12.95
N ASP A 49 -6.19 5.58 -12.48
CA ASP A 49 -5.21 4.76 -13.19
C ASP A 49 -5.77 4.20 -14.50
N SER A 50 -7.06 3.87 -14.53
CA SER A 50 -7.72 3.41 -15.75
C SER A 50 -7.62 4.47 -16.85
N ILE A 51 -7.86 5.75 -16.52
CA ILE A 51 -7.74 6.88 -17.44
C ILE A 51 -6.28 7.12 -17.81
N LYS A 52 -5.38 7.28 -16.83
CA LYS A 52 -3.94 7.55 -17.06
C LYS A 52 -3.32 6.49 -17.96
N LYS A 53 -3.54 5.21 -17.67
CA LYS A 53 -3.02 4.10 -18.48
C LYS A 53 -3.75 3.97 -19.82
N GLY A 54 -5.04 4.28 -19.88
CA GLY A 54 -5.79 4.33 -21.13
C GLY A 54 -5.20 5.33 -22.13
N LEU A 55 -4.83 6.53 -21.66
CA LEU A 55 -4.18 7.58 -22.46
C LEU A 55 -2.79 7.15 -22.98
N VAL A 56 -2.07 6.29 -22.26
CA VAL A 56 -0.79 5.71 -22.72
C VAL A 56 -1.02 4.56 -23.70
N ARG A 57 -2.06 3.75 -23.48
CA ARG A 57 -2.36 2.56 -24.29
C ARG A 57 -2.91 2.89 -25.67
N PHE A 58 -3.71 3.93 -25.80
CA PHE A 58 -4.25 4.35 -27.09
C PHE A 58 -3.16 4.62 -28.14
N PRO A 59 -2.19 5.54 -27.91
CA PRO A 59 -1.12 5.78 -28.88
C PRO A 59 -0.21 4.56 -29.06
N ALA A 60 0.03 3.76 -28.00
CA ALA A 60 0.82 2.54 -28.12
C ALA A 60 0.16 1.53 -29.07
N SER A 61 -1.16 1.31 -28.94
CA SER A 61 -1.91 0.42 -29.82
C SER A 61 -1.97 0.96 -31.26
N ALA A 62 -2.08 2.28 -31.44
CA ALA A 62 -2.00 2.93 -32.75
C ALA A 62 -0.64 2.69 -33.43
N ILE A 63 0.46 2.82 -32.69
CA ILE A 63 1.82 2.52 -33.18
C ILE A 63 1.94 1.05 -33.60
N GLY A 64 1.45 0.13 -32.75
CA GLY A 64 1.46 -1.31 -33.07
C GLY A 64 0.66 -1.62 -34.35
N SER A 65 -0.51 -1.02 -34.49
CA SER A 65 -1.34 -1.15 -35.68
C SER A 65 -0.67 -0.55 -36.92
N ALA A 66 -0.01 0.60 -36.80
CA ALA A 66 0.69 1.25 -37.90
C ALA A 66 1.88 0.40 -38.41
N PHE A 67 2.64 -0.21 -37.49
CA PHE A 67 3.73 -1.10 -37.88
C PHE A 67 3.23 -2.41 -38.49
N ALA A 68 2.12 -2.97 -38.01
CA ALA A 68 1.50 -4.14 -38.66
C ALA A 68 1.15 -3.82 -40.12
N VAL A 69 0.46 -2.69 -40.35
CA VAL A 69 0.07 -2.16 -41.66
C VAL A 69 1.29 -1.92 -42.57
N LEU A 70 2.35 -1.32 -42.03
CA LEU A 70 3.56 -1.04 -42.78
C LEU A 70 4.25 -2.34 -43.24
N PHE A 71 4.51 -3.27 -42.31
CA PHE A 71 5.29 -4.46 -42.63
C PHE A 71 4.50 -5.51 -43.41
N ILE A 72 3.18 -5.65 -43.21
CA ILE A 72 2.36 -6.53 -44.05
C ILE A 72 2.36 -6.05 -45.51
N SER A 73 2.32 -4.74 -45.73
CA SER A 73 2.35 -4.16 -47.08
C SER A 73 3.70 -4.37 -47.79
N LEU A 74 4.80 -4.50 -47.02
CA LEU A 74 6.16 -4.67 -47.56
C LEU A 74 6.53 -6.14 -47.76
N PHE A 75 6.13 -7.03 -46.85
CA PHE A 75 6.66 -8.40 -46.76
C PHE A 75 5.57 -9.48 -46.80
N GLY A 76 4.29 -9.10 -46.90
CA GLY A 76 3.16 -10.02 -46.84
C GLY A 76 3.06 -10.77 -45.51
N ASN A 77 2.22 -11.80 -45.45
CA ASN A 77 2.11 -12.64 -44.25
C ASN A 77 3.29 -13.62 -44.17
N SER A 78 4.32 -13.28 -43.41
CA SER A 78 5.53 -14.09 -43.26
C SER A 78 6.16 -13.89 -41.87
N PRO A 79 7.00 -14.83 -41.38
CA PRO A 79 7.63 -14.71 -40.05
C PRO A 79 8.44 -13.41 -39.85
N ILE A 80 9.04 -12.88 -40.92
CA ILE A 80 9.79 -11.63 -40.86
C ILE A 80 8.89 -10.43 -40.61
N THR A 81 7.66 -10.43 -41.12
CA THR A 81 6.65 -9.40 -40.89
C THR A 81 6.29 -9.29 -39.41
N TYR A 82 5.96 -10.42 -38.77
CA TYR A 82 5.66 -10.45 -37.33
C TYR A 82 6.84 -9.95 -36.50
N THR A 83 8.05 -10.37 -36.86
CA THR A 83 9.29 -9.99 -36.16
C THR A 83 9.54 -8.49 -36.24
N LEU A 84 9.52 -7.93 -37.45
CA LEU A 84 9.77 -6.51 -37.67
C LEU A 84 8.68 -5.64 -37.04
N ALA A 85 7.41 -6.02 -37.17
CA ALA A 85 6.30 -5.30 -36.57
C ALA A 85 6.40 -5.26 -35.04
N ALA A 86 6.68 -6.40 -34.40
CA ALA A 86 6.84 -6.47 -32.96
C ALA A 86 8.05 -5.66 -32.47
N VAL A 87 9.24 -5.88 -33.06
CA VAL A 87 10.47 -5.20 -32.62
C VAL A 87 10.39 -3.69 -32.82
N ALA A 88 9.88 -3.23 -33.97
CA ALA A 88 9.70 -1.80 -34.22
C ALA A 88 8.70 -1.18 -33.23
N THR A 89 7.59 -1.86 -32.96
CA THR A 89 6.59 -1.42 -31.98
C THR A 89 7.18 -1.29 -30.59
N ILE A 90 7.94 -2.30 -30.15
CA ILE A 90 8.61 -2.30 -28.84
C ILE A 90 9.60 -1.13 -28.76
N LEU A 91 10.46 -0.96 -29.77
CA LEU A 91 11.49 0.08 -29.79
C LEU A 91 10.88 1.49 -29.72
N VAL A 92 9.84 1.74 -30.52
CA VAL A 92 9.18 3.05 -30.56
C VAL A 92 8.38 3.31 -29.29
N CYS A 93 7.60 2.34 -28.81
CA CYS A 93 6.86 2.49 -27.55
C CYS A 93 7.80 2.72 -26.37
N TYR A 94 8.96 2.03 -26.34
CA TYR A 94 9.98 2.25 -25.33
C TYR A 94 10.57 3.67 -25.41
N ARG A 95 10.94 4.14 -26.61
CA ARG A 95 11.46 5.51 -26.80
C ARG A 95 10.46 6.61 -26.44
N LEU A 96 9.17 6.35 -26.62
CA LEU A 96 8.10 7.28 -26.27
C LEU A 96 7.60 7.12 -24.82
N ASN A 97 8.27 6.30 -24.01
CA ASN A 97 7.91 6.00 -22.61
C ASN A 97 6.47 5.43 -22.45
N LEU A 98 5.95 4.72 -23.46
CA LEU A 98 4.61 4.14 -23.47
C LEU A 98 4.55 2.75 -22.80
N HIS A 99 5.25 2.57 -21.68
CA HIS A 99 5.47 1.26 -21.06
C HIS A 99 4.17 0.54 -20.68
N ALA A 100 3.16 1.25 -20.19
CA ALA A 100 1.86 0.67 -19.81
C ALA A 100 1.07 0.09 -21.00
N GLY A 101 1.43 0.48 -22.24
CA GLY A 101 0.84 0.00 -23.48
C GLY A 101 1.71 -0.97 -24.25
N LEU A 102 2.96 -1.21 -23.85
CA LEU A 102 3.93 -2.01 -24.60
C LEU A 102 3.42 -3.41 -24.95
N LEU A 103 2.88 -4.13 -23.96
CA LEU A 103 2.37 -5.49 -24.14
C LEU A 103 1.20 -5.51 -25.13
N VAL A 104 0.23 -4.62 -24.95
CA VAL A 104 -0.96 -4.53 -25.81
C VAL A 104 -0.59 -4.08 -27.22
N ALA A 105 0.34 -3.14 -27.35
CA ALA A 105 0.85 -2.65 -28.63
C ALA A 105 1.54 -3.77 -29.42
N THR A 106 2.38 -4.56 -28.75
CA THR A 106 3.09 -5.69 -29.36
C THR A 106 2.13 -6.80 -29.78
N LEU A 107 1.14 -7.13 -28.92
CA LEU A 107 0.07 -8.06 -29.29
C LEU A 107 -0.72 -7.54 -30.49
N THR A 108 -1.00 -6.24 -30.53
CA THR A 108 -1.70 -5.59 -31.65
C THR A 108 -0.89 -5.71 -32.94
N SER A 109 0.42 -5.41 -32.88
CA SER A 109 1.27 -5.43 -34.07
C SER A 109 1.42 -6.82 -34.67
N VAL A 110 1.42 -7.86 -33.83
CA VAL A 110 1.50 -9.27 -34.27
C VAL A 110 0.14 -9.75 -34.76
N ALA A 111 -0.90 -9.62 -33.94
CA ALA A 111 -2.20 -10.20 -34.25
C ALA A 111 -2.91 -9.53 -35.43
N MET A 112 -2.60 -8.27 -35.75
CA MET A 112 -3.14 -7.62 -36.95
C MET A 112 -2.55 -8.14 -38.25
N VAL A 113 -1.32 -8.67 -38.26
CA VAL A 113 -0.70 -9.23 -39.48
C VAL A 113 -1.53 -10.39 -40.04
N GLU A 114 -2.16 -11.17 -39.17
CA GLU A 114 -3.03 -12.29 -39.58
C GLU A 114 -4.43 -11.82 -40.01
N VAL A 115 -4.89 -10.66 -39.55
CA VAL A 115 -6.29 -10.20 -39.73
C VAL A 115 -6.44 -9.23 -40.91
N ILE A 116 -5.36 -8.58 -41.38
CA ILE A 116 -5.38 -7.67 -42.52
C ILE A 116 -5.46 -8.48 -43.83
N HIS A 117 -6.62 -8.49 -44.48
CA HIS A 117 -6.83 -9.21 -45.76
C HIS A 117 -7.13 -8.28 -46.94
N ASP A 118 -7.94 -7.22 -46.74
CA ASP A 118 -8.43 -6.36 -47.83
C ASP A 118 -7.87 -4.93 -47.73
N ASP A 119 -8.59 -4.05 -47.02
CA ASP A 119 -8.24 -2.64 -46.91
C ASP A 119 -7.44 -2.37 -45.63
N VAL A 120 -6.15 -2.15 -45.84
CA VAL A 120 -5.15 -1.94 -44.80
C VAL A 120 -5.44 -0.65 -44.00
N LEU A 121 -5.96 0.40 -44.65
CA LEU A 121 -6.32 1.65 -43.98
C LEU A 121 -7.60 1.50 -43.18
N VAL A 122 -8.61 0.83 -43.72
CA VAL A 122 -9.85 0.55 -42.98
C VAL A 122 -9.54 -0.31 -41.75
N SER A 123 -8.68 -1.33 -41.88
CA SER A 123 -8.25 -2.18 -40.76
C SER A 123 -7.58 -1.38 -39.64
N PHE A 124 -6.76 -0.38 -39.99
CA PHE A 124 -6.16 0.55 -39.04
C PHE A 124 -7.22 1.37 -38.28
N PHE A 125 -8.19 1.98 -38.98
CA PHE A 125 -9.23 2.78 -38.33
C PHE A 125 -10.19 1.94 -37.50
N ILE A 126 -10.56 0.74 -37.94
CA ILE A 126 -11.33 -0.22 -37.14
C ILE A 126 -10.55 -0.56 -35.86
N ARG A 127 -9.22 -0.71 -35.95
CA ARG A 127 -8.40 -0.96 -34.77
C ARG A 127 -8.41 0.20 -33.78
N LEU A 128 -8.28 1.43 -34.26
CA LEU A 128 -8.36 2.61 -33.40
C LEU A 128 -9.76 2.74 -32.76
N GLY A 129 -10.81 2.49 -33.53
CA GLY A 129 -12.19 2.50 -33.07
C GLY A 129 -12.45 1.46 -31.98
N THR A 130 -12.12 0.20 -32.22
CA THR A 130 -12.26 -0.90 -31.24
C THR A 130 -11.46 -0.65 -29.96
N THR A 131 -10.24 -0.11 -30.08
CA THR A 131 -9.42 0.28 -28.92
C THR A 131 -10.10 1.40 -28.12
N THR A 132 -10.64 2.42 -28.81
CA THR A 132 -11.36 3.53 -28.18
C THR A 132 -12.61 3.03 -27.45
N ILE A 133 -13.40 2.15 -28.05
CA ILE A 133 -14.57 1.54 -27.41
C ILE A 133 -14.15 0.79 -26.14
N GLY A 134 -13.14 -0.06 -26.23
CA GLY A 134 -12.65 -0.82 -25.07
C GLY A 134 -12.20 0.10 -23.93
N LEU A 135 -11.48 1.19 -24.23
CA LEU A 135 -11.06 2.20 -23.26
C LEU A 135 -12.27 2.91 -22.63
N LEU A 136 -13.17 3.46 -23.44
CA LEU A 136 -14.32 4.22 -22.95
C LEU A 136 -15.26 3.36 -22.11
N VAL A 137 -15.60 2.16 -22.58
CA VAL A 137 -16.53 1.27 -21.88
C VAL A 137 -15.93 0.79 -20.57
N SER A 138 -14.66 0.37 -20.55
CA SER A 138 -14.02 -0.09 -19.32
C SER A 138 -13.87 1.02 -18.28
N THR A 139 -13.48 2.23 -18.69
CA THR A 139 -13.41 3.39 -17.78
C THR A 139 -14.81 3.74 -17.26
N ALA A 140 -15.83 3.79 -18.12
CA ALA A 140 -17.20 4.08 -17.71
C ALA A 140 -17.73 3.03 -16.73
N VAL A 141 -17.48 1.74 -16.98
CA VAL A 141 -17.87 0.67 -16.05
C VAL A 141 -17.12 0.79 -14.74
N ASN A 142 -15.80 1.09 -14.75
CA ASN A 142 -15.04 1.23 -13.51
C ASN A 142 -15.54 2.38 -12.64
N MET A 143 -15.99 3.46 -13.28
CA MET A 143 -16.57 4.65 -12.66
C MET A 143 -17.99 4.41 -12.12
N LEU A 144 -18.87 3.78 -12.89
CA LEU A 144 -20.31 3.71 -12.58
C LEU A 144 -20.70 2.49 -11.76
N VAL A 145 -20.03 1.36 -11.96
CA VAL A 145 -20.36 0.10 -11.28
C VAL A 145 -19.48 -0.01 -10.05
N PHE A 146 -20.07 0.01 -8.84
CA PHE A 146 -19.37 -0.09 -7.55
C PHE A 146 -18.11 0.79 -7.46
N PRO A 147 -18.23 2.12 -7.51
CA PRO A 147 -17.07 3.03 -7.57
C PRO A 147 -16.03 2.69 -6.48
N PRO A 148 -14.71 2.70 -6.81
CA PRO A 148 -13.68 2.35 -5.84
C PRO A 148 -13.76 3.25 -4.59
N ASN A 149 -13.79 2.63 -3.42
CA ASN A 149 -13.81 3.34 -2.13
C ASN A 149 -13.12 2.48 -1.09
N TYR A 150 -11.93 2.90 -0.67
CA TYR A 150 -11.05 2.16 0.21
C TYR A 150 -11.09 2.66 1.65
N ARG A 151 -11.90 3.69 1.96
CA ARG A 151 -11.93 4.34 3.29
C ARG A 151 -12.18 3.36 4.43
N LYS A 152 -13.20 2.50 4.28
CA LYS A 152 -13.56 1.53 5.31
C LYS A 152 -12.44 0.51 5.53
N ASP A 153 -11.85 0.02 4.44
CA ASP A 153 -10.75 -0.93 4.48
C ASP A 153 -9.52 -0.32 5.15
N ILE A 154 -9.20 0.95 4.86
CA ILE A 154 -8.10 1.70 5.50
C ILE A 154 -8.33 1.80 7.02
N LEU A 155 -9.50 2.29 7.45
CA LEU A 155 -9.80 2.48 8.87
C LEU A 155 -9.80 1.16 9.64
N GLN A 156 -10.39 0.11 9.06
CA GLN A 156 -10.38 -1.23 9.65
C GLN A 156 -8.95 -1.80 9.73
N SER A 157 -8.13 -1.56 8.71
CA SER A 157 -6.74 -2.01 8.70
C SER A 157 -5.90 -1.27 9.75
N ILE A 158 -6.04 0.06 9.87
CA ILE A 158 -5.37 0.85 10.92
C ILE A 158 -5.73 0.33 12.32
N GLN A 159 -7.03 0.12 12.58
CA GLN A 159 -7.48 -0.43 13.85
C GLN A 159 -6.89 -1.82 14.12
N SER A 160 -6.91 -2.71 13.12
CA SER A 160 -6.34 -4.05 13.24
C SER A 160 -4.83 -4.05 13.45
N ILE A 161 -4.10 -3.15 12.79
CA ILE A 161 -2.65 -2.97 12.98
C ILE A 161 -2.38 -2.48 14.41
N SER A 162 -3.13 -1.49 14.89
CA SER A 162 -3.02 -0.94 16.25
C SER A 162 -3.25 -2.02 17.31
N GLU A 163 -4.35 -2.78 17.23
CA GLU A 163 -4.68 -3.87 18.16
C GLU A 163 -3.59 -4.95 18.19
N ARG A 164 -3.07 -5.32 17.01
CA ARG A 164 -2.02 -6.32 16.88
C ARG A 164 -0.69 -5.81 17.43
N ALA A 165 -0.37 -4.54 17.20
CA ALA A 165 0.83 -3.91 17.72
C ALA A 165 0.79 -3.82 19.26
N GLY A 166 -0.35 -3.44 19.85
CA GLY A 166 -0.53 -3.46 21.31
C GLY A 166 -0.41 -4.88 21.89
N SER A 167 -1.01 -5.88 21.24
CA SER A 167 -0.87 -7.29 21.65
C SER A 167 0.58 -7.77 21.59
N MET A 168 1.30 -7.36 20.54
CA MET A 168 2.71 -7.71 20.37
C MET A 168 3.59 -7.01 21.41
N LEU A 169 3.35 -5.72 21.68
CA LEU A 169 4.06 -4.96 22.71
C LEU A 169 4.00 -5.68 24.07
N GLU A 170 2.79 -6.06 24.49
CA GLU A 170 2.55 -6.78 25.74
C GLU A 170 3.29 -8.13 25.76
N GLN A 171 3.22 -8.91 24.67
CA GLN A 171 3.93 -10.19 24.56
C GLN A 171 5.45 -10.03 24.61
N THR A 172 6.01 -9.06 23.87
CA THR A 172 7.45 -8.81 23.83
C THR A 172 7.99 -8.39 25.18
N PHE A 173 7.29 -7.50 25.91
CA PHE A 173 7.72 -7.12 27.26
C PHE A 173 7.52 -8.24 28.28
N GLN A 174 6.47 -9.05 28.16
CA GLN A 174 6.32 -10.26 28.99
C GLN A 174 7.52 -11.20 28.80
N THR A 175 7.97 -11.39 27.56
CA THR A 175 9.17 -12.18 27.25
C THR A 175 10.44 -11.54 27.83
N ILE A 176 10.65 -10.24 27.60
CA ILE A 176 11.83 -9.50 28.09
C ILE A 176 11.94 -9.56 29.62
N LEU A 177 10.83 -9.31 30.33
CA LEU A 177 10.84 -9.14 31.79
C LEU A 177 10.81 -10.46 32.56
N PHE A 178 10.20 -11.52 32.00
CA PHE A 178 9.93 -12.75 32.75
C PHE A 178 10.46 -14.03 32.10
N ASN A 179 10.74 -14.05 30.79
CA ASN A 179 11.12 -15.25 30.06
C ASN A 179 12.41 -15.04 29.23
N SER A 180 13.52 -14.70 29.90
CA SER A 180 14.78 -14.31 29.25
C SER A 180 15.39 -15.37 28.32
N ASP A 181 15.02 -16.65 28.48
CA ASP A 181 15.49 -17.77 27.65
C ASP A 181 14.56 -18.12 26.47
N ALA A 182 13.46 -17.38 26.27
CA ALA A 182 12.46 -17.72 25.26
C ALA A 182 12.96 -17.51 23.81
N ASN A 183 12.56 -18.41 22.92
CA ASN A 183 12.83 -18.28 21.49
C ASN A 183 11.90 -17.24 20.83
N ARG A 184 12.44 -16.05 20.52
CA ARG A 184 11.69 -14.94 19.91
C ARG A 184 11.43 -15.07 18.40
N GLN A 185 11.61 -16.26 17.82
CA GLN A 185 11.44 -16.42 16.38
C GLN A 185 9.99 -16.29 15.91
N GLU A 186 9.02 -16.64 16.77
CA GLU A 186 7.60 -16.43 16.51
C GLU A 186 7.25 -14.93 16.54
N GLU A 187 7.74 -14.18 17.53
CA GLU A 187 7.56 -12.72 17.63
C GLU A 187 8.09 -12.01 16.35
N LYS A 188 9.25 -12.45 15.84
CA LYS A 188 9.82 -11.92 14.58
C LYS A 188 8.94 -12.19 13.35
N LEU A 189 8.22 -13.31 13.31
CA LEU A 189 7.26 -13.59 12.24
C LEU A 189 6.01 -12.71 12.36
N ILE A 190 5.58 -12.42 13.59
CA ILE A 190 4.45 -11.54 13.86
C ILE A 190 4.75 -10.11 13.39
N VAL A 191 5.94 -9.56 13.71
CA VAL A 191 6.38 -8.23 13.23
C VAL A 191 6.35 -8.15 11.72
N LYS A 192 6.96 -9.11 11.02
CA LYS A 192 6.95 -9.15 9.55
C LYS A 192 5.53 -9.15 8.99
N GLY A 193 4.60 -9.83 9.67
CA GLY A 193 3.18 -9.79 9.34
C GLY A 193 2.60 -8.39 9.47
N LEU A 194 2.95 -7.65 10.52
CA LEU A 194 2.55 -6.26 10.74
C LEU A 194 3.10 -5.35 9.64
N THR A 195 4.39 -5.45 9.29
CA THR A 195 5.01 -4.69 8.19
C THR A 195 4.26 -4.86 6.87
N ILE A 196 3.83 -6.09 6.58
CA ILE A 196 3.09 -6.40 5.35
C ILE A 196 1.73 -5.70 5.35
N GLU A 197 1.01 -5.71 6.48
CA GLU A 197 -0.29 -5.05 6.59
C GLU A 197 -0.17 -3.52 6.54
N VAL A 198 0.85 -2.93 7.15
CA VAL A 198 1.17 -1.49 7.03
C VAL A 198 1.35 -1.12 5.55
N ARG A 199 2.22 -1.83 4.82
CA ARG A 199 2.46 -1.58 3.39
C ARG A 199 1.24 -1.79 2.50
N LYS A 200 0.36 -2.74 2.84
CA LYS A 200 -0.91 -2.91 2.12
C LYS A 200 -1.82 -1.71 2.36
N THR A 201 -1.90 -1.22 3.59
CA THR A 201 -2.72 -0.07 3.97
C THR A 201 -2.22 1.21 3.29
N GLU A 202 -0.91 1.41 3.19
CA GLU A 202 -0.30 2.52 2.44
C GLU A 202 -0.75 2.53 0.97
N LYS A 203 -0.81 1.35 0.33
CA LYS A 203 -1.33 1.22 -1.04
C LYS A 203 -2.81 1.59 -1.14
N LEU A 204 -3.62 1.19 -0.18
CA LEU A 204 -5.05 1.54 -0.15
C LEU A 204 -5.25 3.05 0.01
N ILE A 205 -4.47 3.69 0.88
CA ILE A 205 -4.43 5.15 1.03
C ILE A 205 -4.06 5.82 -0.30
N HIS A 206 -3.01 5.32 -0.97
CA HIS A 206 -2.60 5.84 -2.28
C HIS A 206 -3.74 5.75 -3.31
N PHE A 207 -4.41 4.59 -3.40
CA PHE A 207 -5.57 4.42 -4.28
C PHE A 207 -6.72 5.37 -3.92
N GLN A 208 -7.01 5.56 -2.63
CA GLN A 208 -8.05 6.48 -2.19
C GLN A 208 -7.72 7.94 -2.52
N ARG A 209 -6.45 8.34 -2.40
CA ARG A 209 -5.95 9.66 -2.79
C ARG A 209 -6.12 9.90 -4.28
N ASP A 210 -5.71 8.93 -5.10
CA ASP A 210 -5.87 9.00 -6.56
C ASP A 210 -7.34 9.14 -6.96
N GLU A 211 -8.26 8.40 -6.33
CA GLU A 211 -9.70 8.54 -6.60
C GLU A 211 -10.25 9.89 -6.17
N SER A 212 -9.83 10.40 -5.01
CA SER A 212 -10.31 11.69 -4.48
C SER A 212 -9.93 12.86 -5.39
N SER A 213 -8.81 12.74 -6.12
CA SER A 213 -8.39 13.75 -7.11
C SER A 213 -9.34 13.89 -8.32
N LEU A 214 -10.10 12.83 -8.65
CA LEU A 214 -11.07 12.84 -9.76
C LEU A 214 -12.43 13.42 -9.40
N TYR A 215 -12.81 13.38 -8.13
CA TYR A 215 -14.13 13.80 -7.65
C TYR A 215 -13.99 14.98 -6.67
N PRO A 216 -13.92 16.24 -7.17
CA PRO A 216 -13.70 17.42 -6.32
C PRO A 216 -14.74 17.62 -5.21
N TRP A 217 -15.95 17.08 -5.36
CA TRP A 217 -17.01 17.15 -4.34
C TRP A 217 -16.80 16.18 -3.16
N VAL A 218 -15.81 15.28 -3.23
CA VAL A 218 -15.41 14.37 -2.13
C VAL A 218 -14.34 15.02 -1.24
N ARG A 219 -13.89 16.23 -1.58
CA ARG A 219 -12.86 17.01 -0.85
C ARG A 219 -13.23 17.31 0.61
N GLU A 220 -14.51 17.25 0.97
CA GLU A 220 -14.98 17.32 2.37
C GLU A 220 -14.34 16.27 3.29
N ARG A 221 -13.73 15.21 2.73
CA ARG A 221 -13.14 14.09 3.47
C ARG A 221 -11.63 13.98 3.34
N GLU A 222 -10.98 15.02 2.82
CA GLU A 222 -9.52 15.07 2.71
C GLU A 222 -8.85 15.07 4.10
N ALA A 223 -9.50 15.69 5.10
CA ALA A 223 -9.05 15.67 6.48
C ALA A 223 -9.06 14.26 7.10
N GLU A 224 -10.09 13.44 6.83
CA GLU A 224 -10.16 12.06 7.32
C GLU A 224 -9.04 11.20 6.73
N LEU A 225 -8.76 11.34 5.42
CA LEU A 225 -7.68 10.60 4.76
C LEU A 225 -6.30 11.05 5.27
N GLN A 226 -6.11 12.34 5.47
CA GLN A 226 -4.88 12.88 6.08
C GLN A 226 -4.69 12.38 7.52
N MET A 227 -5.76 12.28 8.30
CA MET A 227 -5.71 11.70 9.65
C MET A 227 -5.30 10.23 9.61
N ALA A 228 -5.93 9.44 8.74
CA ALA A 228 -5.58 8.04 8.54
C ALA A 228 -4.11 7.85 8.10
N GLU A 229 -3.60 8.74 7.24
CA GLU A 229 -2.18 8.75 6.83
C GLU A 229 -1.23 8.99 7.99
N LYS A 230 -1.54 9.99 8.84
CA LYS A 230 -0.75 10.27 10.03
C LYS A 230 -0.77 9.07 10.98
N GLN A 231 -1.95 8.52 11.26
CA GLN A 231 -2.11 7.34 12.11
C GLN A 231 -1.30 6.15 11.59
N LEU A 232 -1.34 5.89 10.28
CA LEU A 232 -0.55 4.80 9.69
C LEU A 232 0.96 5.07 9.77
N LEU A 233 1.41 6.32 9.60
CA LEU A 233 2.82 6.68 9.77
C LEU A 233 3.29 6.42 11.21
N PHE A 234 2.47 6.75 12.22
CA PHE A 234 2.79 6.42 13.61
C PHE A 234 2.87 4.91 13.83
N LEU A 235 1.93 4.14 13.28
CA LEU A 235 1.97 2.67 13.37
C LEU A 235 3.18 2.06 12.66
N HIS A 236 3.63 2.65 11.56
CA HIS A 236 4.87 2.24 10.88
C HIS A 236 6.10 2.48 11.76
N ASN A 237 6.18 3.65 12.40
CA ASN A 237 7.27 3.94 13.34
C ASN A 237 7.22 3.01 14.56
N LEU A 238 6.04 2.77 15.11
CA LEU A 238 5.85 1.87 16.23
C LEU A 238 6.26 0.43 15.89
N GLU A 239 5.96 -0.04 14.69
CA GLU A 239 6.46 -1.33 14.17
C GLU A 239 7.99 -1.39 14.15
N PHE A 240 8.69 -0.30 13.79
CA PHE A 240 10.15 -0.25 13.81
C PHE A 240 10.72 -0.37 15.24
N HIS A 241 10.13 0.34 16.21
CA HIS A 241 10.54 0.25 17.62
C HIS A 241 10.24 -1.13 18.22
N LEU A 242 9.10 -1.73 17.87
CA LEU A 242 8.78 -3.10 18.22
C LEU A 242 9.78 -4.11 17.65
N ASP A 243 10.20 -3.95 16.39
CA ASP A 243 11.23 -4.79 15.79
C ASP A 243 12.58 -4.62 16.52
N ALA A 244 12.97 -3.38 16.85
CA ALA A 244 14.21 -3.09 17.58
C ALA A 244 14.31 -3.84 18.92
N LEU A 245 13.20 -3.90 19.69
CA LEU A 245 13.13 -4.65 20.95
C LEU A 245 13.46 -6.15 20.78
N LEU A 246 13.13 -6.75 19.63
CA LEU A 246 13.39 -8.17 19.36
C LEU A 246 14.87 -8.49 19.13
N TYR A 247 15.71 -7.49 18.88
CA TYR A 247 17.15 -7.66 18.67
C TYR A 247 17.99 -7.45 19.94
N ILE A 248 17.40 -6.91 21.01
CA ILE A 248 18.12 -6.65 22.27
C ILE A 248 18.45 -7.97 22.99
N PRO A 249 19.70 -8.21 23.42
CA PRO A 249 20.06 -9.42 24.19
C PRO A 249 19.46 -9.40 25.61
N LEU A 250 18.92 -10.55 26.06
CA LEU A 250 18.20 -10.65 27.35
C LEU A 250 19.03 -11.20 28.52
N HIS A 251 20.26 -11.67 28.28
CA HIS A 251 21.03 -12.48 29.24
C HIS A 251 21.76 -11.69 30.33
N THR A 252 21.52 -10.39 30.44
CA THR A 252 22.21 -9.50 31.41
C THR A 252 21.27 -8.53 32.13
N LEU A 253 19.95 -8.77 32.10
CA LEU A 253 18.98 -7.84 32.69
C LEU A 253 18.97 -7.91 34.22
N THR A 254 19.18 -6.77 34.88
CA THR A 254 19.39 -6.66 36.34
C THR A 254 18.21 -6.04 37.12
N TRP A 255 17.07 -5.78 36.47
CA TRP A 255 15.89 -5.20 37.13
C TRP A 255 15.35 -6.05 38.28
N SER A 256 15.01 -5.36 39.37
CA SER A 256 14.29 -5.88 40.51
C SER A 256 12.86 -6.31 40.14
N THR A 257 12.23 -7.13 40.99
CA THR A 257 10.84 -7.56 40.78
C THR A 257 9.87 -6.38 40.76
N ALA A 258 10.08 -5.38 41.63
CA ALA A 258 9.27 -4.18 41.67
C ALA A 258 9.37 -3.36 40.37
N GLU A 259 10.58 -3.18 39.82
CA GLU A 259 10.77 -2.49 38.54
C GLU A 259 10.10 -3.24 37.38
N ARG A 260 10.21 -4.57 37.34
CA ARG A 260 9.54 -5.40 36.32
C ARG A 260 8.02 -5.25 36.37
N GLU A 261 7.43 -5.24 37.57
CA GLU A 261 5.99 -5.03 37.75
C GLU A 261 5.55 -3.62 37.30
N ILE A 262 6.33 -2.59 37.64
CA ILE A 262 6.07 -1.21 37.20
C ILE A 262 6.10 -1.10 35.67
N ILE A 263 7.13 -1.65 35.02
CA ILE A 263 7.26 -1.64 33.56
C ILE A 263 6.11 -2.43 32.92
N MET A 264 5.80 -3.62 33.43
CA MET A 264 4.74 -4.45 32.86
C MET A 264 3.35 -3.80 33.00
N HIS A 265 3.07 -3.16 34.13
CA HIS A 265 1.85 -2.39 34.31
C HIS A 265 1.74 -1.27 33.28
N ALA A 266 2.80 -0.46 33.12
CA ALA A 266 2.84 0.61 32.13
C ALA A 266 2.65 0.08 30.69
N VAL A 267 3.27 -1.05 30.35
CA VAL A 267 3.10 -1.67 29.03
C VAL A 267 1.68 -2.18 28.81
N THR A 268 1.07 -2.78 29.84
CA THR A 268 -0.30 -3.32 29.76
C THR A 268 -1.32 -2.20 29.51
N GLU A 269 -1.17 -1.08 30.20
CA GLU A 269 -2.00 0.11 29.99
C GLU A 269 -1.83 0.66 28.56
N LEU A 270 -0.59 0.85 28.11
CA LEU A 270 -0.30 1.33 26.75
C LEU A 270 -0.82 0.39 25.66
N ALA A 271 -0.66 -0.92 25.86
CA ALA A 271 -1.19 -1.94 24.97
C ALA A 271 -2.72 -1.93 24.95
N ASN A 272 -3.37 -1.63 26.08
CA ASN A 272 -4.82 -1.50 26.16
C ASN A 272 -5.31 -0.27 25.39
N ASP A 273 -4.60 0.85 25.48
CA ASP A 273 -4.92 2.07 24.71
C ASP A 273 -4.87 1.78 23.19
N LEU A 274 -3.82 1.11 22.73
CA LEU A 274 -3.68 0.70 21.32
C LEU A 274 -4.77 -0.27 20.84
N LYS A 275 -5.29 -1.13 21.73
CA LYS A 275 -6.37 -2.08 21.42
C LYS A 275 -7.74 -1.41 21.45
N HIS A 276 -7.96 -0.46 22.34
CA HIS A 276 -9.26 0.15 22.61
C HIS A 276 -9.20 1.67 22.49
N SER A 277 -9.18 2.16 21.24
CA SER A 277 -9.01 3.57 20.89
C SER A 277 -10.02 4.56 21.49
N VAL A 278 -11.17 4.08 21.96
CA VAL A 278 -12.25 4.90 22.53
C VAL A 278 -11.96 5.32 23.98
N ASP A 279 -11.11 4.57 24.68
CA ASP A 279 -10.84 4.74 26.10
C ASP A 279 -9.52 5.49 26.39
N TYR A 280 -8.91 6.10 25.35
CA TYR A 280 -7.65 6.83 25.49
C TYR A 280 -7.80 8.05 26.41
N ASP A 281 -7.01 8.07 27.48
CA ASP A 281 -6.94 9.16 28.44
C ASP A 281 -5.54 9.79 28.40
N HIS A 282 -5.45 10.98 27.80
CA HIS A 282 -4.20 11.71 27.63
C HIS A 282 -3.53 12.06 28.97
N GLU A 283 -4.28 12.42 30.01
CA GLU A 283 -3.68 12.77 31.30
C GLU A 283 -3.06 11.55 31.98
N LYS A 284 -3.77 10.42 31.93
CA LYS A 284 -3.27 9.13 32.42
C LYS A 284 -2.04 8.68 31.65
N HIS A 285 -2.05 8.79 30.32
CA HIS A 285 -0.92 8.45 29.44
C HIS A 285 0.32 9.28 29.78
N GLN A 286 0.17 10.59 29.91
CA GLN A 286 1.26 11.50 30.29
C GLN A 286 1.82 11.20 31.69
N CYS A 287 0.96 10.80 32.64
CA CYS A 287 1.41 10.36 33.96
C CYS A 287 2.28 9.09 33.90
N GLN A 288 1.87 8.10 33.10
CA GLN A 288 2.66 6.88 32.90
C GLN A 288 3.99 7.15 32.18
N LEU A 289 3.97 7.98 31.14
CA LEU A 289 5.19 8.42 30.44
C LEU A 289 6.18 9.09 31.39
N LYS A 290 5.69 9.96 32.28
CA LYS A 290 6.53 10.59 33.31
C LYS A 290 7.14 9.54 34.24
N ASN A 291 6.36 8.58 34.74
CA ASN A 291 6.86 7.52 35.61
C ASN A 291 7.95 6.68 34.92
N MET A 292 7.78 6.35 33.63
CA MET A 292 8.79 5.63 32.85
C MET A 292 10.06 6.46 32.62
N THR A 293 9.89 7.77 32.41
CA THR A 293 11.00 8.70 32.23
C THR A 293 11.81 8.85 33.53
N ASP A 294 11.13 8.97 34.67
CA ASP A 294 11.77 9.03 35.99
C ASP A 294 12.54 7.72 36.28
N LEU A 295 11.93 6.56 36.00
CA LEU A 295 12.57 5.25 36.13
C LEU A 295 13.83 5.14 35.25
N PHE A 296 13.76 5.62 34.00
CA PHE A 296 14.90 5.66 33.09
C PHE A 296 16.04 6.52 33.66
N TRP A 297 15.75 7.72 34.15
CA TRP A 297 16.76 8.60 34.71
C TRP A 297 17.39 8.05 35.99
N ASP A 298 16.60 7.43 36.87
CA ASP A 298 17.12 6.83 38.09
C ASP A 298 18.03 5.63 37.81
N ASN A 299 17.68 4.79 36.83
CA ASN A 299 18.57 3.71 36.39
C ASN A 299 19.85 4.24 35.72
N SER A 300 19.76 5.35 34.97
CA SER A 300 20.92 5.98 34.33
C SER A 300 21.94 6.52 35.34
N LYS A 301 21.46 7.11 36.46
CA LYS A 301 22.33 7.66 37.51
C LYS A 301 23.19 6.57 38.14
N ASN A 302 22.59 5.41 38.39
CA ASN A 302 23.27 4.23 38.96
C ASN A 302 24.39 3.72 38.04
N ILE A 303 24.24 3.83 36.71
CA ILE A 303 25.26 3.46 35.73
C ILE A 303 26.41 4.49 35.73
N THR A 304 26.11 5.79 35.78
CA THR A 304 27.14 6.85 35.79
C THR A 304 27.94 6.98 37.09
N ALA A 305 27.43 6.46 38.21
CA ALA A 305 28.10 6.49 39.51
C ALA A 305 29.19 5.41 39.65
N SER A 306 29.21 4.41 38.76
CA SER A 306 30.25 3.38 38.71
C SER A 306 31.41 3.86 37.81
N ASP A 307 32.48 4.38 38.40
CA ASP A 307 33.69 4.87 37.71
C ASP A 307 34.52 3.79 36.98
N ALA A 308 34.11 2.52 37.05
CA ALA A 308 34.85 1.40 36.47
C ALA A 308 34.27 0.98 35.11
N LEU A 309 34.93 1.44 34.04
CA LEU A 309 34.64 1.20 32.62
C LEU A 309 33.30 1.80 32.13
N ARG A 310 33.38 2.89 31.35
CA ARG A 310 32.29 3.28 30.43
C ARG A 310 32.36 2.37 29.20
N PRO A 311 31.48 1.36 29.05
CA PRO A 311 31.49 0.53 27.84
C PRO A 311 31.10 1.38 26.64
N THR A 312 31.55 0.98 25.44
CA THR A 312 31.14 1.62 24.17
C THR A 312 29.70 1.30 23.77
N GLU A 313 29.09 0.30 24.42
CA GLU A 313 27.71 -0.13 24.18
C GLU A 313 26.81 0.26 25.36
N PHE A 314 25.61 0.75 25.07
CA PHE A 314 24.61 1.04 26.09
C PHE A 314 24.10 -0.26 26.74
N PRO A 315 23.84 -0.27 28.06
CA PRO A 315 23.21 -1.40 28.73
C PRO A 315 21.84 -1.74 28.10
N PRO A 316 21.47 -3.02 28.00
CA PRO A 316 20.21 -3.42 27.36
C PRO A 316 18.98 -2.84 28.07
N GLU A 317 19.01 -2.69 29.39
CA GLU A 317 17.96 -2.04 30.19
C GLU A 317 17.69 -0.60 29.72
N PHE A 318 18.76 0.14 29.44
CA PHE A 318 18.68 1.52 28.98
C PHE A 318 18.00 1.60 27.61
N THR A 319 18.42 0.72 26.69
CA THR A 319 17.82 0.63 25.35
C THR A 319 16.34 0.25 25.44
N ILE A 320 15.96 -0.73 26.26
CA ILE A 320 14.56 -1.16 26.39
C ILE A 320 13.68 -0.02 26.95
N LEU A 321 14.13 0.69 27.99
CA LEU A 321 13.37 1.81 28.54
C LEU A 321 13.28 2.99 27.56
N TYR A 322 14.37 3.26 26.82
CA TYR A 322 14.35 4.27 25.75
C TYR A 322 13.34 3.93 24.66
N GLU A 323 13.32 2.68 24.18
CA GLU A 323 12.33 2.21 23.22
C GLU A 323 10.91 2.34 23.79
N LEU A 324 10.68 1.96 25.05
CA LEU A 324 9.37 2.10 25.69
C LEU A 324 8.89 3.56 25.74
N ILE A 325 9.76 4.48 26.18
CA ILE A 325 9.46 5.92 26.23
C ILE A 325 9.14 6.45 24.82
N THR A 326 9.90 6.02 23.82
CA THR A 326 9.69 6.42 22.42
C THR A 326 8.35 5.89 21.89
N ILE A 327 7.98 4.65 22.23
CA ILE A 327 6.67 4.08 21.88
C ILE A 327 5.55 4.87 22.58
N TYR A 328 5.70 5.24 23.85
CA TYR A 328 4.74 6.11 24.55
C TYR A 328 4.51 7.44 23.82
N ASP A 329 5.58 8.13 23.41
CA ASP A 329 5.49 9.38 22.65
C ASP A 329 4.78 9.21 21.30
N LEU A 330 5.01 8.07 20.62
CA LEU A 330 4.32 7.76 19.36
C LEU A 330 2.82 7.49 19.55
N VAL A 331 2.42 6.83 20.63
CA VAL A 331 1.01 6.54 20.91
C VAL A 331 0.22 7.82 21.19
N ASP A 332 0.81 8.79 21.90
CA ASP A 332 0.14 10.07 22.12
C ASP A 332 -0.17 10.78 20.79
N LYS A 333 0.81 10.76 19.87
CA LYS A 333 0.67 11.34 18.53
C LYS A 333 -0.32 10.59 17.65
N PHE A 334 -0.52 9.29 17.88
CA PHE A 334 -1.52 8.48 17.18
C PHE A 334 -2.96 8.90 17.52
N PHE A 335 -3.22 9.23 18.80
CA PHE A 335 -4.54 9.65 19.28
C PHE A 335 -4.79 11.16 19.14
N ASP A 336 -3.76 12.00 19.26
CA ASP A 336 -3.81 13.43 18.94
C ASP A 336 -2.83 13.82 17.80
N PRO A 337 -3.22 13.61 16.53
CA PRO A 337 -2.40 14.00 15.37
C PRO A 337 -2.38 15.52 15.09
N GLU A 338 -3.15 16.34 15.83
CA GLU A 338 -3.12 17.82 15.74
C GLU A 338 -2.06 18.41 16.68
N SER A 339 -1.66 17.72 17.75
CA SER A 339 -0.55 18.09 18.66
C SER A 339 0.74 18.48 17.91
N MET A 340 1.06 17.82 16.79
CA MET A 340 2.21 18.15 15.94
C MET A 340 2.20 19.57 15.35
N LYS A 341 1.03 20.21 15.18
CA LYS A 341 0.96 21.62 14.72
C LYS A 341 1.28 22.58 15.85
N ILE A 342 0.99 22.22 17.09
CA ILE A 342 1.18 23.06 18.26
C ILE A 342 2.68 23.09 18.63
N GLU A 343 3.36 21.94 18.62
CA GLU A 343 4.81 21.88 18.86
C GLU A 343 5.62 22.67 17.81
N LYS A 344 5.31 22.52 16.52
CA LYS A 344 5.99 23.27 15.43
C LYS A 344 5.75 24.78 15.45
N ASN A 345 4.68 25.24 16.09
CA ASN A 345 4.40 26.66 16.27
C ASN A 345 4.96 27.22 17.59
N ALA A 346 5.28 26.35 18.56
CA ALA A 346 5.96 26.72 19.79
C ALA A 346 7.50 26.82 19.64
N GLU A 347 8.06 26.15 18.62
CA GLU A 347 9.49 26.23 18.26
C GLU A 347 9.84 27.38 17.26
N LYS A 348 8.88 28.24 16.93
CA LYS A 348 9.09 29.47 16.13
C LYS A 348 8.81 30.70 16.97
#